data_AF-A0A7K4P5S5-F1
#
_entry.id   AF-A0A7K4P5S5-F1
#
_cell.length_a   1.000
_cell.length_b   1.000
_cell.length_c   1.000
_cell.angle_alpha   90.00
_cell.angle_beta   90.00
_cell.angle_gamma   90.00
#
_symmetry.space_group_name_H-M   'P 1'
#
loop_
_entity.id
_entity.type
_entity.pdbx_description
1 polymer ?
#
loop_
_entity_poly.entity_id
_entity_poly.type
_entity_poly.pdbx_seq_one_letter_code
_entity_poly.pdbx_strand_id
1 'polypeptide(L)'
;MGFLSNFRKDLQTEKRKKAAQINGKNLKGLLKKFKEERDRIEKETGIRPQIDNTTQMFMQKILNVWIEEGKEINEEKFWQEVDYNKQFTHPVEYYEIKR
;
A
#
# COMPACT_ATOMS: atom_id res chain seq x y z
N MET A 1 -26.70 -29.37 3.16
CA MET A 1 -26.38 -28.14 3.94
C MET A 1 -25.28 -27.40 3.19
N GLY A 2 -25.52 -26.25 2.57
CA GLY A 2 -24.44 -25.59 1.78
C GLY A 2 -24.70 -24.16 1.30
N PHE A 3 -25.95 -23.69 1.27
CA PHE A 3 -26.26 -22.36 0.73
C PHE A 3 -25.96 -21.22 1.71
N LEU A 4 -26.35 -21.37 2.98
CA LEU A 4 -26.17 -20.33 4.01
C LEU A 4 -24.71 -20.19 4.47
N SER A 5 -23.92 -21.26 4.42
CA SER A 5 -22.50 -21.23 4.80
C SER A 5 -21.65 -20.48 3.76
N ASN A 6 -21.95 -20.64 2.48
CA ASN A 6 -21.24 -19.94 1.41
C ASN A 6 -21.62 -18.45 1.39
N PHE A 7 -22.90 -18.11 1.55
CA PHE A 7 -23.34 -16.72 1.63
C PHE A 7 -22.71 -15.93 2.80
N ARG A 8 -22.54 -16.57 3.97
CA ARG A 8 -21.83 -15.95 5.12
C ARG A 8 -20.35 -15.75 4.84
N LYS A 9 -19.70 -16.68 4.12
CA LYS A 9 -18.30 -16.54 3.69
C LYS A 9 -18.17 -15.41 2.68
N ASP A 10 -19.03 -15.35 1.67
CA ASP A 10 -19.02 -14.30 0.66
C ASP A 10 -19.24 -12.91 1.27
N LEU A 11 -20.19 -12.78 2.20
CA LEU A 11 -20.38 -11.55 2.97
C LEU A 11 -19.17 -11.14 3.80
N GLN A 12 -18.45 -12.09 4.41
CA GLN A 12 -17.21 -11.79 5.13
C GLN A 12 -16.11 -11.36 4.18
N THR A 13 -15.95 -12.03 3.04
CA THR A 13 -14.97 -11.68 2.01
C THR A 13 -15.23 -10.28 1.46
N GLU A 14 -16.49 -9.95 1.14
CA GLU A 14 -16.85 -8.62 0.64
C GLU A 14 -16.69 -7.52 1.70
N LYS A 15 -16.98 -7.82 2.98
CA LYS A 15 -16.67 -6.91 4.09
C LYS A 15 -15.17 -6.68 4.25
N ARG A 16 -14.36 -7.74 4.13
CA ARG A 16 -12.89 -7.66 4.17
C ARG A 16 -12.36 -6.84 3.00
N LYS A 17 -12.83 -7.07 1.77
CA LYS A 17 -12.47 -6.26 0.60
C LYS A 17 -12.83 -4.79 0.77
N LYS A 18 -14.03 -4.48 1.28
CA LYS A 18 -14.43 -3.08 1.56
C LYS A 18 -13.57 -2.44 2.65
N ALA A 19 -13.27 -3.17 3.73
CA ALA A 19 -12.39 -2.69 4.79
C ALA A 19 -10.96 -2.48 4.28
N ALA A 20 -10.44 -3.39 3.45
CA ALA A 20 -9.15 -3.30 2.77
C ALA A 20 -9.09 -2.06 1.87
N GLN A 21 -10.13 -1.79 1.07
CA GLN A 21 -10.22 -0.58 0.25
C GLN A 21 -10.27 0.72 1.06
N ILE A 22 -11.07 0.78 2.13
CA ILE A 22 -11.17 1.97 2.98
C ILE A 22 -9.83 2.21 3.69
N ASN A 23 -9.23 1.15 4.22
CA ASN A 23 -7.91 1.21 4.85
C ASN A 23 -6.86 1.66 3.84
N GLY A 24 -6.84 1.08 2.64
CA GLY A 24 -5.91 1.41 1.56
C GLY A 24 -6.01 2.87 1.10
N LYS A 25 -7.24 3.42 0.98
CA LYS A 25 -7.44 4.84 0.68
C LYS A 25 -6.90 5.76 1.78
N ASN A 26 -7.19 5.45 3.04
CA ASN A 26 -6.70 6.24 4.18
C ASN A 26 -5.16 6.15 4.30
N LEU A 27 -4.60 4.95 4.11
CA LEU A 27 -3.16 4.69 4.07
C LEU A 27 -2.46 5.49 2.96
N LYS A 28 -3.01 5.51 1.75
CA LYS A 28 -2.47 6.29 0.63
C LYS A 28 -2.45 7.78 0.94
N GLY A 29 -3.49 8.31 1.59
CA GLY A 29 -3.55 9.71 2.01
C GLY A 29 -2.47 10.07 3.04
N LEU A 30 -2.25 9.19 4.02
CA LEU A 30 -1.22 9.38 5.05
C LEU A 30 0.19 9.39 4.46
N LEU A 31 0.49 8.43 3.58
CA LEU A 31 1.80 8.32 2.92
C LEU A 31 2.08 9.50 1.97
N LYS A 32 1.04 10.03 1.32
CA LYS A 32 1.18 11.25 0.54
C LYS A 32 1.64 12.42 1.41
N LYS A 33 1.05 12.60 2.59
CA LYS A 33 1.47 13.65 3.54
C LYS A 33 2.92 13.46 4.01
N PHE A 34 3.33 12.22 4.30
CA PHE A 34 4.73 11.93 4.65
C PHE A 34 5.69 12.28 3.53
N LYS A 35 5.33 11.98 2.27
CA LYS A 35 6.13 12.39 1.10
C LYS A 35 6.21 13.91 0.98
N GLU A 36 5.08 14.61 1.09
CA GLU A 36 5.03 16.08 0.99
C GLU A 36 5.89 16.74 2.07
N GLU A 37 5.85 16.26 3.32
CA GLU A 37 6.67 16.79 4.40
C GLU A 37 8.16 16.52 4.16
N ARG A 38 8.50 15.32 3.69
CA ARG A 38 9.89 14.97 3.34
C ARG A 38 10.42 15.83 2.19
N ASP A 39 9.61 16.02 1.15
CA ASP A 39 9.95 16.86 -0.01
C ASP A 39 10.11 18.33 0.42
N ARG A 40 9.31 18.80 1.39
CA ARG A 40 9.46 20.13 2.00
C ARG A 40 10.77 20.25 2.79
N ILE A 41 11.09 19.29 3.65
CA ILE A 41 12.34 19.29 4.42
C ILE A 41 13.56 19.27 3.50
N GLU A 42 13.53 18.47 2.42
CA GLU A 42 14.60 18.47 1.42
C GLU A 42 14.75 19.83 0.75
N LYS A 43 13.63 20.49 0.41
CA LYS A 43 13.66 21.84 -0.17
C LYS A 43 14.21 22.90 0.79
N GLU A 44 13.91 22.77 2.09
CA GLU A 44 14.33 23.73 3.12
C GLU A 44 15.79 23.51 3.55
N THR A 45 16.25 22.26 3.63
CA THR A 45 17.55 21.91 4.23
C THR A 45 18.59 21.43 3.21
N GLY A 46 18.16 21.09 1.98
CA GLY A 46 18.99 20.40 0.99
C GLY A 46 19.27 18.93 1.31
N ILE A 47 18.76 18.42 2.45
CA ILE A 47 18.99 17.06 2.92
C ILE A 47 17.65 16.32 2.94
N ARG A 48 17.61 15.14 2.32
CA ARG A 48 16.41 14.30 2.31
C ARG A 48 16.39 13.35 3.51
N PRO A 49 15.38 13.44 4.39
CA PRO A 49 15.21 12.48 5.49
C PRO A 49 15.09 11.05 4.99
N GLN A 50 15.71 10.11 5.72
CA GLN A 50 15.50 8.68 5.47
C GLN A 50 14.07 8.27 5.80
N ILE A 51 13.63 7.16 5.19
CA ILE A 51 12.33 6.56 5.51
C ILE A 51 12.43 6.03 6.95
N ASP A 52 11.56 6.52 7.82
CA ASP A 52 11.51 6.05 9.20
C ASP A 52 10.80 4.69 9.30
N ASN A 53 11.06 3.99 10.41
CA ASN A 53 10.47 2.66 10.65
C ASN A 53 8.94 2.67 10.59
N THR A 54 8.30 3.77 11.01
CA THR A 54 6.84 3.92 10.95
C THR A 54 6.34 3.91 9.51
N THR A 55 6.96 4.70 8.63
CA THR A 55 6.63 4.71 7.20
C THR A 55 6.86 3.35 6.56
N GLN A 56 7.96 2.66 6.92
CA GLN A 56 8.24 1.31 6.42
C GLN A 56 7.15 0.31 6.84
N MET A 57 6.69 0.33 8.09
CA MET A 57 5.57 -0.50 8.55
C MET A 57 4.28 -0.20 7.77
N PHE A 58 4.02 1.07 7.44
CA PHE A 58 2.87 1.43 6.60
C PHE A 58 2.99 0.91 5.17
N MET A 59 4.19 0.96 4.56
CA MET A 59 4.45 0.37 3.24
C MET A 59 4.20 -1.14 3.25
N GLN A 60 4.68 -1.85 4.27
CA GLN A 60 4.44 -3.28 4.44
C GLN A 60 2.95 -3.59 4.58
N LYS A 61 2.20 -2.77 5.32
CA LYS A 61 0.74 -2.95 5.46
C LYS A 61 0.03 -2.83 4.12
N ILE A 62 0.45 -1.93 3.24
CA ILE A 62 -0.14 -1.79 1.90
C ILE A 62 0.18 -3.00 1.04
N LEU A 63 1.44 -3.46 1.05
CA LEU A 63 1.84 -4.65 0.33
C LEU A 63 0.99 -5.85 0.74
N ASN A 64 0.79 -6.05 2.05
CA ASN A 64 -0.07 -7.11 2.58
C ASN A 64 -1.52 -6.98 2.11
N VAL A 65 -2.07 -5.76 2.10
CA VAL A 65 -3.44 -5.52 1.62
C VAL A 65 -3.59 -5.90 0.14
N TRP A 66 -2.63 -5.54 -0.71
CA TRP A 66 -2.68 -5.90 -2.12
C TRP A 66 -2.57 -7.41 -2.35
N ILE A 67 -1.71 -8.09 -1.59
CA ILE A 67 -1.59 -9.55 -1.61
C ILE A 67 -2.89 -10.21 -1.14
N GLU A 68 -3.52 -9.70 -0.07
CA GLU A 68 -4.83 -10.18 0.42
C GLU A 68 -5.97 -9.95 -0.61
N GLU A 69 -5.88 -8.89 -1.41
CA GLU A 69 -6.79 -8.63 -2.53
C GLU A 69 -6.56 -9.55 -3.74
N GLY A 70 -5.54 -10.41 -3.69
CA GLY A 70 -5.22 -11.39 -4.73
C GLY A 70 -4.31 -10.87 -5.84
N LYS A 71 -3.63 -9.73 -5.62
CA LYS A 71 -2.68 -9.17 -6.58
C LYS A 71 -1.32 -9.86 -6.43
N GLU A 72 -0.74 -10.27 -7.56
CA GLU A 72 0.63 -10.81 -7.60
C GLU A 72 1.62 -9.65 -7.68
N ILE A 73 2.11 -9.18 -6.54
CA ILE A 73 3.03 -8.04 -6.47
C ILE A 73 4.49 -8.51 -6.49
N ASN A 74 5.32 -7.85 -7.30
CA ASN A 74 6.77 -7.96 -7.22
C ASN A 74 7.28 -7.11 -6.04
N GLU A 75 7.53 -7.77 -4.90
CA GLU A 75 7.95 -7.11 -3.66
C GLU A 75 9.29 -6.38 -3.79
N GLU A 76 10.25 -6.98 -4.48
CA GLU A 76 11.58 -6.37 -4.69
C GLU A 76 11.44 -5.04 -5.45
N LYS A 77 10.67 -5.05 -6.55
CA LYS A 77 10.38 -3.86 -7.33
C LYS A 77 9.63 -2.81 -6.52
N PHE A 78 8.67 -3.23 -5.68
CA PHE A 78 7.97 -2.32 -4.77
C PHE A 78 8.96 -1.64 -3.82
N TRP A 79 9.79 -2.41 -3.13
CA TRP A 79 10.76 -1.88 -2.16
C TRP A 79 11.80 -0.98 -2.81
N GLN A 80 12.35 -1.35 -3.96
CA GLN A 80 13.26 -0.49 -4.71
C GLN A 80 12.60 0.85 -5.05
N GLU A 81 11.39 0.85 -5.58
CA GLU A 81 10.75 2.09 -6.04
C GLU A 81 10.29 3.00 -4.89
N VAL A 82 9.82 2.43 -3.77
CA VAL A 82 9.49 3.24 -2.59
C VAL A 82 10.75 3.79 -1.91
N ASP A 83 11.87 3.07 -1.98
CA ASP A 83 13.18 3.47 -1.45
C ASP A 83 13.82 4.57 -2.31
N TYR A 84 13.72 4.48 -3.65
CA TYR A 84 14.12 5.53 -4.61
C TYR A 84 13.18 6.74 -4.65
N ASN A 85 12.48 7.05 -3.56
CA ASN A 85 11.69 8.27 -3.37
C ASN A 85 10.41 8.39 -4.20
N LYS A 86 9.96 7.31 -4.83
CA LYS A 86 8.77 7.29 -5.69
C LYS A 86 7.53 6.69 -5.03
N GLN A 87 7.45 6.70 -3.71
CA GLN A 87 6.28 6.27 -2.92
C GLN A 87 4.94 6.62 -3.62
N PHE A 88 4.24 5.60 -4.14
CA PHE A 88 2.94 5.72 -4.83
C PHE A 88 2.90 6.64 -6.06
N THR A 89 4.04 6.96 -6.65
CA THR A 89 4.09 7.68 -7.94
C THR A 89 3.54 6.80 -9.06
N HIS A 90 3.64 5.49 -8.88
CA HIS A 90 3.12 4.51 -9.81
C HIS A 90 1.83 3.85 -9.28
N PRO A 91 0.90 3.50 -10.19
CA PRO A 91 -0.31 2.78 -9.83
C PRO A 91 0.03 1.33 -9.42
N VAL A 92 -0.91 0.61 -8.81
CA VAL A 92 -0.63 -0.73 -8.25
C VAL A 92 -0.19 -1.73 -9.32
N GLU A 93 -0.74 -1.61 -10.53
CA GLU A 93 -0.46 -2.42 -11.73
C GLU A 93 1.01 -2.29 -12.18
N TYR A 94 1.69 -1.21 -11.79
CA TYR A 94 3.12 -1.07 -12.05
C TYR A 94 3.95 -2.07 -11.25
N TYR A 95 3.50 -2.43 -10.05
CA TYR A 95 4.18 -3.38 -9.16
C TYR A 95 3.72 -4.82 -9.39
N GLU A 96 2.67 -5.05 -10.17
CA GLU A 96 2.18 -6.39 -10.47
C GLU A 96 3.15 -7.16 -11.38
N ILE A 97 3.28 -8.46 -11.11
CA ILE A 97 3.99 -9.40 -11.98
C ILE A 97 3.17 -9.54 -13.26
N LYS A 98 3.70 -9.02 -14.38
CA LYS A 98 3.10 -9.25 -15.69
C LYS A 98 3.39 -10.69 -16.13
N ARG A 99 2.33 -11.49 -16.30
CA ARG A 99 2.39 -12.82 -16.91
C ARG A 99 2.27 -12.71 -18.43
#